data_AF-A0A9E0TN24-F1
#
_entry.id   AF-A0A9E0TN24-F1
#
_cell.length_a   1.000
_cell.length_b   1.000
_cell.length_c   1.000
_cell.angle_alpha   90.00
_cell.angle_beta   90.00
_cell.angle_gamma   90.00
#
_symmetry.space_group_name_H-M   'P 1'
#
loop_
_entity.id
_entity.type
_entity.pdbx_description
1 polymer ?
#
loop_
_entity_poly.entity_id
_entity_poly.type
_entity_poly.pdbx_seq_one_letter_code
_entity_poly.pdbx_strand_id
1 'polypeptide(L)' 'MIDEIDIANERIERDLEAAIAAQLARGQGESVSLDGICCDCGGAIEPARLAALHGCTVRCAACAQQFQHHLKPRWRL' A
#
# COMPACT_ATOMS: atom_id res chain seq x y z
N MET A 1 33.33 -16.07 -16.92
CA MET A 1 32.51 -16.03 -18.14
C MET A 1 31.11 -15.81 -17.62
N ILE A 2 30.55 -14.63 -17.85
CA ILE A 2 29.20 -14.29 -17.40
C ILE A 2 28.30 -14.74 -18.54
N ASP A 3 27.41 -15.67 -18.26
CA ASP A 3 26.53 -16.24 -19.27
C ASP A 3 25.24 -15.40 -19.34
N GLU A 4 24.48 -15.52 -20.44
CA GLU A 4 23.24 -14.74 -20.64
C GLU A 4 22.22 -14.91 -19.50
N ILE A 5 22.29 -16.05 -18.81
CA ILE A 5 21.47 -16.39 -17.64
C ILE A 5 21.84 -15.52 -16.44
N ASP A 6 23.12 -15.24 -16.22
CA ASP A 6 23.57 -14.41 -15.11
C ASP A 6 23.08 -12.97 -15.28
N ILE A 7 23.14 -12.44 -16.50
CA ILE A 7 22.64 -11.10 -16.84
C ILE A 7 21.11 -11.01 -16.65
N ALA A 8 20.39 -12.08 -16.98
CA ALA A 8 18.94 -12.13 -16.77
C ALA A 8 18.59 -12.19 -15.27
N ASN A 9 19.32 -12.97 -14.48
CA ASN A 9 19.12 -13.08 -13.04
C ASN A 9 19.40 -11.76 -12.32
N GLU A 10 20.51 -11.08 -12.64
CA GLU A 10 20.83 -9.77 -12.07
C GLU A 10 19.78 -8.70 -12.36
N ARG A 11 19.07 -8.81 -13.50
CA ARG A 11 17.94 -7.93 -13.82
C ARG A 11 16.72 -8.25 -12.96
N ILE A 12 16.39 -9.54 -12.85
CA ILE A 12 15.27 -9.99 -12.03
C ILE A 12 15.48 -9.58 -10.58
N GLU A 13 16.68 -9.79 -10.02
CA GLU A 13 17.00 -9.42 -8.65
C GLU A 13 16.82 -7.92 -8.40
N ARG A 14 17.35 -7.07 -9.30
CA ARG A 14 17.17 -5.62 -9.21
C ARG A 14 15.71 -5.18 -9.29
N ASP A 15 14.93 -5.79 -10.18
CA ASP A 15 13.51 -5.49 -10.30
C ASP A 15 12.74 -5.91 -9.05
N LEU A 16 13.13 -7.03 -8.44
CA LEU A 16 12.52 -7.57 -7.22
C LEU A 16 12.85 -6.68 -6.00
N GLU A 17 14.12 -6.28 -5.86
CA GLU A 17 14.55 -5.34 -4.82
C GLU A 17 13.84 -3.99 -4.95
N ALA A 18 13.75 -3.46 -6.18
CA ALA A 18 13.04 -2.20 -6.45
C ALA A 18 11.54 -2.31 -6.11
N ALA A 19 10.89 -3.42 -6.44
CA ALA A 19 9.49 -3.67 -6.13
C ALA A 19 9.25 -3.78 -4.61
N ILE A 20 10.12 -4.48 -3.87
CA ILE A 20 10.06 -4.58 -2.41
C ILE A 20 10.24 -3.21 -1.77
N ALA A 21 11.25 -2.45 -2.19
CA ALA A 21 11.52 -1.11 -1.67
C ALA A 21 10.33 -0.16 -1.91
N ALA A 22 9.74 -0.20 -3.12
CA ALA A 22 8.56 0.59 -3.44
C ALA A 22 7.34 0.20 -2.59
N GLN A 23 7.18 -1.09 -2.27
CA GLN A 23 6.09 -1.57 -1.43
C GLN A 23 6.28 -1.14 0.03
N LEU A 24 7.50 -1.22 0.56
CA LEU A 24 7.83 -0.75 1.90
C LEU A 24 7.61 0.77 2.05
N ALA A 25 8.02 1.55 1.05
CA ALA A 25 7.83 3.01 1.06
C ALA A 25 6.34 3.41 1.11
N ARG A 26 5.44 2.63 0.47
CA ARG A 26 3.99 2.88 0.54
C ARG A 26 3.41 2.66 1.95
N GLY A 27 3.99 1.75 2.73
CA GLY A 27 3.50 1.41 4.07
C GLY A 27 3.92 2.38 5.18
N GLN A 28 4.95 3.19 4.96
CA GLN A 28 5.55 4.04 6.01
C GLN A 28 4.89 5.42 6.20
N GLY A 29 3.87 5.77 5.39
CA GLY A 29 3.26 7.10 5.38
C GLY A 29 1.85 7.21 5.98
N GLU A 30 1.24 6.11 6.42
CA GLU A 30 -0.19 6.14 6.80
C GLU A 30 -0.36 6.65 8.24
N SER A 31 -0.90 7.86 8.34
CA SER A 31 -1.18 8.56 9.59
C SER A 31 -2.17 7.75 10.43
N VAL A 32 -1.98 7.75 11.75
CA VAL A 32 -2.86 7.08 12.71
C VAL A 32 -4.14 7.90 12.87
N SER A 33 -5.32 7.28 12.76
CA SER A 33 -6.56 7.94 13.20
C SER A 33 -6.65 7.83 14.72
N LEU A 34 -6.37 8.94 15.39
CA LEU A 34 -6.39 9.02 16.85
C LEU A 34 -7.80 8.81 17.44
N ASP A 35 -8.84 9.17 16.69
CA ASP A 35 -10.22 9.22 17.20
C ASP A 35 -11.07 8.02 16.77
N GLY A 36 -10.52 7.11 15.94
CA GLY A 36 -11.28 5.99 15.38
C GLY A 36 -12.39 6.41 14.41
N ILE A 37 -12.29 7.63 13.86
CA ILE A 37 -13.23 8.19 12.89
C ILE A 37 -12.59 8.21 11.50
N CYS A 38 -13.37 7.87 10.48
CA CYS A 38 -12.95 7.91 9.08
C CYS A 38 -12.85 9.35 8.58
N CYS A 39 -11.73 9.71 7.96
CA CYS A 39 -11.49 11.05 7.44
C CYS A 39 -12.36 11.43 6.24
N ASP A 40 -12.83 10.46 5.45
CA ASP A 40 -13.60 10.73 4.23
C ASP A 40 -15.10 10.82 4.50
N CYS A 41 -15.66 9.90 5.28
CA CYS A 41 -17.11 9.83 5.52
C CYS A 41 -17.56 10.28 6.92
N GLY A 42 -16.63 10.53 7.83
CA GLY A 42 -16.93 10.89 9.23
C GLY A 42 -17.55 9.75 10.06
N GLY A 43 -17.67 8.54 9.49
CA GLY A 43 -18.19 7.37 10.20
C GLY A 43 -17.16 6.76 11.16
N ALA A 44 -17.64 6.05 12.19
CA ALA A 44 -16.76 5.28 13.06
C ALA A 44 -16.09 4.13 12.28
N ILE A 45 -14.78 3.96 12.46
CA ILE A 45 -14.03 2.85 11.89
C ILE A 45 -14.32 1.59 12.72
N GLU A 46 -14.52 0.47 12.04
CA GLU A 46 -14.82 -0.79 12.70
C GLU A 46 -13.68 -1.19 13.66
N PRO A 47 -13.99 -1.58 14.91
CA PRO A 47 -12.96 -1.89 15.91
C PRO A 47 -12.08 -3.07 15.48
N ALA A 48 -12.64 -4.05 14.75
CA ALA A 48 -11.86 -5.13 14.16
C ALA A 48 -10.82 -4.64 13.14
N ARG A 49 -11.12 -3.57 12.41
CA ARG A 49 -10.23 -2.95 11.43
C ARG A 49 -9.14 -2.12 12.12
N LEU A 50 -9.51 -1.37 13.16
CA LEU A 50 -8.55 -0.67 14.02
C LEU A 50 -7.57 -1.66 14.67
N ALA A 51 -8.06 -2.78 15.18
CA ALA A 51 -7.22 -3.83 15.75
C ALA A 51 -6.27 -4.46 14.71
N ALA A 52 -6.78 -4.81 13.52
CA ALA A 52 -5.98 -5.41 12.46
C ALA A 52 -4.88 -4.48 11.93
N LEU A 53 -5.14 -3.16 11.92
CA LEU A 53 -4.20 -2.15 11.45
C LEU A 53 -3.48 -1.44 12.60
N HIS A 54 -3.56 -1.96 13.83
CA HIS A 54 -2.92 -1.41 15.03
C HIS A 54 -3.21 0.10 15.26
N GLY A 55 -4.42 0.56 14.91
CA GLY A 55 -4.82 1.97 14.97
C GLY A 55 -4.29 2.84 13.81
N CYS A 56 -3.41 2.31 12.96
CA CYS A 56 -2.78 3.02 11.83
C CYS A 56 -3.69 3.09 10.60
N THR A 57 -4.96 3.44 10.76
CA THR A 57 -5.89 3.61 9.64
C THR A 57 -6.73 4.87 9.79
N VAL A 58 -6.78 5.69 8.75
CA VAL A 58 -7.63 6.90 8.66
C VAL A 58 -8.95 6.68 7.95
N ARG A 59 -9.18 5.49 7.41
CA ARG A 59 -10.36 5.18 6.60
C ARG A 59 -11.10 3.93 7.07
N CYS A 60 -12.43 3.97 7.00
CA CYS A 60 -13.27 2.78 7.08
C CYS A 60 -13.03 1.87 5.87
N ALA A 61 -13.53 0.63 5.93
CA ALA A 61 -13.30 -0.35 4.87
C ALA A 61 -13.76 0.12 3.48
N ALA A 62 -14.93 0.74 3.41
CA ALA A 62 -15.51 1.21 2.15
C ALA A 62 -14.67 2.35 1.52
N CYS A 63 -14.32 3.37 2.30
CA CYS A 63 -13.53 4.51 1.81
C CYS A 63 -12.10 4.10 1.44
N ALA A 64 -11.49 3.19 2.20
CA ALA A 64 -10.18 2.64 1.86
C ALA A 64 -10.20 1.87 0.53
N GLN A 65 -11.24 1.07 0.30
CA GLN A 65 -11.38 0.32 -0.96
C GLN A 65 -11.56 1.28 -2.14
N GLN A 66 -12.41 2.30 -2.02
CA GLN A 66 -12.59 3.31 -3.07
C GLN A 66 -11.27 4.06 -3.37
N PHE A 67 -10.56 4.49 -2.33
CA PHE A 67 -9.27 5.16 -2.48
C PHE A 67 -8.25 4.31 -3.26
N GLN A 68 -8.15 3.02 -2.95
CA GLN A 68 -7.30 2.09 -3.70
C GLN A 68 -7.73 1.91 -5.16
N HIS A 69 -9.03 1.88 -5.45
CA HIS A 69 -9.54 1.81 -6.83
C HIS A 69 -9.23 3.08 -7.62
N HIS A 70 -9.26 4.26 -6.99
CA HIS A 70 -8.91 5.53 -7.63
C HIS A 70 -7.41 5.73 -7.80
N LEU A 71 -6.57 5.14 -6.93
CA LEU A 71 -5.11 5.15 -7.05
C LEU A 71 -4.57 4.23 -8.14
N LYS A 72 -5.38 3.35 -8.74
CA LYS A 72 -4.94 2.61 -9.94
C LYS A 72 -4.64 3.64 -11.02
N PRO A 73 -3.38 3.80 -11.42
CA PRO A 73 -3.07 4.84 -12.36
C PRO A 73 -3.67 4.42 -13.70
N ARG A 74 -4.52 5.30 -14.27
CA ARG A 74 -5.19 5.08 -15.56
C ARG A 74 -4.16 5.23 -16.69
N TRP A 75 -3.15 4.37 -16.76
CA TRP A 75 -2.32 4.26 -17.96
C TRP A 75 -3.10 3.39 -18.96
N ARG A 76 -4.14 3.99 -19.54
CA ARG A 76 -4.75 3.58 -20.80
C ARG A 76 -4.59 4.76 -21.74
N LEU A 77 -3.52 4.74 -22.53
CA LEU A 77 -3.39 5.36 -23.83
C LEU A 77 -2.54 4.41 -24.67
#